data_AF-A0A7S9S7Q9-F1
#
_entry.id   AF-A0A7S9S7Q9-F1
#
_cell.length_a   1.000
_cell.length_b   1.000
_cell.length_c   1.000
_cell.angle_alpha   90.00
_cell.angle_beta   90.00
_cell.angle_gamma   90.00
#
_symmetry.space_group_name_H-M   'P 1'
#
loop_
_entity.id
_entity.type
_entity.pdbx_description
1 polymer ?
#
loop_
_entity_poly.entity_id
_entity_poly.type
_entity_poly.pdbx_seq_one_letter_code
_entity_poly.pdbx_strand_id
1 'polypeptide(L)'
;MKNLLPPPWIKFPSIDPFSIGWRMGAGEDYRFKFNDWLKTLSQDERSEYQQLFAEPATWRGYWNERLSGDENTLFTYNDFVLDLWEREPRYDLAWLKKRYNAGKADKFLFFWGHQKSAGISASCLSQWYAASFWQDEVHYVCAEQYMMAKKAECFGDKEALEQILSAKDPAQMKALGRQVRGFDAKVWDEIKFSVVLNASYLKFSQNAKLREFLLSTKDKILVEASPVDKIWGIGMSASDENAHNPMKWRGQNLLGFSLMRARDEIANVYKNVHLCDENELNLDHL
;
A
#
# COMPACT_ATOMS: atom_id res chain seq x y z
N MET A 1 5.75 -2.54 29.25
CA MET A 1 4.62 -3.37 28.79
C MET A 1 5.10 -4.43 27.81
N LYS A 2 4.75 -5.69 28.02
CA LYS A 2 4.91 -6.79 27.07
C LYS A 2 3.57 -7.53 27.02
N ASN A 3 3.26 -8.20 25.90
CA ASN A 3 2.00 -8.89 25.65
C ASN A 3 0.79 -7.94 25.52
N LEU A 4 0.97 -6.85 24.77
CA LEU A 4 -0.14 -5.97 24.42
C LEU A 4 -1.04 -6.62 23.36
N LEU A 5 -2.33 -6.33 23.35
CA LEU A 5 -3.16 -6.70 22.20
C LEU A 5 -2.77 -5.80 21.01
N PRO A 6 -2.55 -6.36 19.80
CA PRO A 6 -2.32 -5.53 18.62
C PRO A 6 -3.56 -4.67 18.32
N PRO A 7 -3.39 -3.45 17.80
CA PRO A 7 -4.53 -2.67 17.34
C PRO A 7 -5.24 -3.38 16.17
N PRO A 8 -6.52 -3.09 15.91
CA PRO A 8 -7.31 -3.77 14.89
C PRO A 8 -6.64 -3.83 13.50
N TRP A 9 -5.98 -2.76 13.05
CA TRP A 9 -5.28 -2.69 11.77
C TRP A 9 -4.01 -3.54 11.68
N ILE A 10 -3.40 -3.93 12.81
CA ILE A 10 -2.29 -4.88 12.83
C ILE A 10 -2.81 -6.32 12.91
N LYS A 11 -3.90 -6.55 13.66
CA LYS A 11 -4.50 -7.89 13.78
C LYS A 11 -5.18 -8.35 12.49
N PHE A 12 -5.90 -7.44 11.84
CA PHE A 12 -6.66 -7.66 10.61
C PHE A 12 -6.29 -6.60 9.56
N PRO A 13 -5.06 -6.66 9.01
CA PRO A 13 -4.59 -5.70 8.00
C PRO A 13 -5.35 -5.76 6.67
N SER A 14 -6.23 -6.75 6.49
CA SER A 14 -7.10 -6.90 5.33
C SER A 14 -8.48 -6.26 5.48
N ILE A 15 -8.96 -6.02 6.70
CA ILE A 15 -10.34 -5.54 6.95
C ILE A 15 -10.32 -4.02 7.02
N ASP A 16 -11.06 -3.37 6.11
CA ASP A 16 -11.23 -1.91 6.09
C ASP A 16 -11.96 -1.44 7.37
N PRO A 17 -11.66 -0.26 7.96
CA PRO A 17 -12.34 0.21 9.17
C PRO A 17 -13.87 0.33 9.03
N PHE A 18 -14.39 0.54 7.81
CA PHE A 18 -15.83 0.64 7.55
C PHE A 18 -16.44 -0.68 7.06
N SER A 19 -15.63 -1.73 6.94
CA SER A 19 -16.06 -3.06 6.51
C SER A 19 -17.13 -3.65 7.43
N ILE A 20 -18.08 -4.36 6.81
CA ILE A 20 -19.05 -5.17 7.55
C ILE A 20 -18.36 -6.33 8.31
N GLY A 21 -17.12 -6.69 7.95
CA GLY A 21 -16.32 -7.71 8.62
C GLY A 21 -16.07 -7.44 10.11
N TRP A 22 -16.20 -6.17 10.56
CA TRP A 22 -16.13 -5.80 11.99
C TRP A 22 -17.43 -6.03 12.77
N ARG A 23 -18.51 -6.41 12.08
CA ARG A 23 -19.85 -6.63 12.66
C ARG A 23 -20.44 -7.99 12.36
N MET A 24 -19.98 -8.65 11.30
CA MET A 24 -20.53 -9.92 10.80
C MET A 24 -19.43 -10.84 10.24
N GLY A 25 -18.18 -10.66 10.66
CA GLY A 25 -17.03 -11.36 10.10
C GLY A 25 -15.92 -11.61 11.12
N ALA A 26 -14.75 -12.04 10.63
CA ALA A 26 -13.64 -12.46 11.49
C ALA A 26 -13.12 -11.39 12.45
N GLY A 27 -13.41 -10.10 12.20
CA GLY A 27 -13.01 -8.98 13.04
C GLY A 27 -13.92 -8.72 14.25
N GLU A 28 -15.15 -9.28 14.26
CA GLU A 28 -16.16 -8.97 15.28
C GLU A 28 -15.71 -9.36 16.70
N ASP A 29 -15.39 -10.64 16.91
CA ASP A 29 -14.96 -11.17 18.22
C ASP A 29 -13.73 -10.43 18.74
N TYR A 30 -12.79 -10.12 17.85
CA TYR A 30 -11.59 -9.41 18.23
C TYR A 30 -11.87 -7.95 18.60
N ARG A 31 -12.79 -7.29 17.91
CA ARG A 31 -13.19 -5.92 18.25
C ARG A 31 -13.78 -5.85 19.66
N PHE A 32 -14.61 -6.83 20.05
CA PHE A 32 -15.11 -6.93 21.43
C PHE A 32 -13.98 -7.16 22.42
N LYS A 33 -13.14 -8.17 22.17
CA LYS A 33 -11.96 -8.48 23.00
C LYS A 33 -11.04 -7.27 23.18
N PHE A 34 -10.72 -6.58 22.09
CA PHE A 34 -9.84 -5.42 22.08
C PHE A 34 -10.43 -4.26 22.88
N ASN A 35 -11.71 -3.94 22.66
CA ASN A 35 -12.38 -2.87 23.38
C ASN A 35 -12.54 -3.17 24.87
N ASP A 36 -12.84 -4.42 25.24
CA ASP A 36 -12.96 -4.81 26.65
C ASP A 36 -11.61 -4.79 27.36
N TRP A 37 -10.55 -5.22 26.69
CA TRP A 37 -9.19 -5.04 27.18
C TRP A 37 -8.80 -3.56 27.32
N LEU A 38 -9.10 -2.73 26.31
CA LEU A 38 -8.79 -1.29 26.38
C LEU A 38 -9.50 -0.61 27.57
N LYS A 39 -10.72 -1.06 27.91
CA LYS A 39 -11.46 -0.58 29.09
C LYS A 39 -10.79 -0.93 30.42
N THR A 40 -9.99 -1.99 30.51
CA THR A 40 -9.28 -2.34 31.76
C THR A 40 -8.09 -1.43 32.04
N LEU A 41 -7.55 -0.78 31.01
CA LEU A 41 -6.44 0.17 31.14
C LEU A 41 -6.92 1.49 31.77
N SER A 42 -6.05 2.08 32.60
CA SER A 42 -6.17 3.46 33.07
C SER A 42 -6.04 4.47 31.93
N GLN A 43 -6.40 5.73 32.18
CA GLN A 43 -6.28 6.78 31.17
C GLN A 43 -4.84 6.98 30.69
N ASP A 44 -3.87 6.93 31.61
CA ASP A 44 -2.44 7.10 31.29
C ASP A 44 -1.93 5.92 30.45
N GLU A 45 -2.31 4.69 30.80
CA GLU A 45 -1.94 3.49 30.02
C GLU A 45 -2.56 3.51 28.62
N ARG A 46 -3.81 3.98 28.47
CA ARG A 46 -4.43 4.17 27.14
C ARG A 46 -3.68 5.21 26.32
N SER A 47 -3.32 6.35 26.92
CA SER A 47 -2.54 7.38 26.23
C SER A 47 -1.16 6.88 25.83
N GLU A 48 -0.49 6.10 26.66
CA GLU A 48 0.78 5.45 26.32
C GLU A 48 0.59 4.44 25.18
N TYR A 49 -0.44 3.60 25.23
CA TYR A 49 -0.76 2.66 24.16
C TYR A 49 -0.99 3.35 22.80
N GLN A 50 -1.76 4.43 22.79
CA GLN A 50 -2.02 5.22 21.58
C GLN A 50 -0.74 5.84 20.99
N GLN A 51 0.22 6.22 21.84
CA GLN A 51 1.54 6.70 21.38
C GLN A 51 2.43 5.58 20.85
N LEU A 52 2.27 4.36 21.35
CA LEU A 52 2.98 3.18 20.85
C LEU A 52 2.45 2.74 19.48
N PHE A 53 1.14 2.82 19.24
CA PHE A 53 0.52 2.30 18.03
C PHE A 53 -0.13 3.42 17.21
N ALA A 54 0.63 3.94 16.26
CA ALA A 54 0.16 4.94 15.32
C ALA A 54 -0.96 4.36 14.43
N GLU A 55 -1.97 5.19 14.19
CA GLU A 55 -3.02 4.92 13.19
C GLU A 55 -2.40 4.94 11.79
N PRO A 56 -2.64 3.91 10.95
CA PRO A 56 -2.36 4.02 9.53
C PRO A 56 -3.27 5.07 8.89
N ALA A 57 -2.86 5.58 7.73
CA ALA A 57 -3.60 6.59 6.97
C ALA A 57 -5.08 6.25 6.75
N THR A 58 -5.41 4.97 6.51
CA THR A 58 -6.80 4.51 6.31
C THR A 58 -7.61 4.42 7.61
N TRP A 59 -6.97 4.43 8.79
CA TRP A 59 -7.62 4.37 10.11
C TRP A 59 -7.60 5.71 10.86
N ARG A 60 -7.31 6.80 10.15
CA ARG A 60 -7.18 8.13 10.75
C ARG A 60 -8.43 8.52 11.54
N GLY A 61 -8.22 8.91 12.80
CA GLY A 61 -9.28 9.33 13.70
C GLY A 61 -9.89 8.18 14.53
N TYR A 62 -9.37 6.96 14.43
CA TYR A 62 -9.80 5.81 15.24
C TYR A 62 -9.78 6.11 16.75
N TRP A 63 -8.68 6.63 17.27
CA TRP A 63 -8.52 6.88 18.70
C TRP A 63 -9.42 7.98 19.24
N ASN A 64 -9.78 8.93 18.39
CA ASN A 64 -10.58 10.08 18.77
C ASN A 64 -12.08 9.89 18.48
N GLU A 65 -12.50 8.67 18.10
CA GLU A 65 -13.87 8.36 17.63
C GLU A 65 -14.33 9.27 16.49
N ARG A 66 -13.37 9.76 15.72
CA ARG A 66 -13.55 10.62 14.54
C ARG A 66 -13.03 9.91 13.31
N LEU A 67 -13.27 8.58 13.22
CA LEU A 67 -13.25 7.87 11.95
C LEU A 67 -14.27 8.56 11.06
N SER A 68 -13.81 9.60 10.40
CA SER A 68 -14.55 10.38 9.45
C SER A 68 -13.88 10.03 8.14
N GLY A 69 -14.67 9.68 7.14
CA GLY A 69 -14.26 9.94 5.76
C GLY A 69 -14.16 11.45 5.65
N ASP A 70 -13.10 12.04 6.19
CA ASP A 70 -12.78 13.45 6.02
C ASP A 70 -12.91 13.67 4.52
N GLU A 71 -13.91 14.46 4.11
CA GLU A 71 -14.20 14.70 2.69
C GLU A 71 -12.94 15.27 1.99
N ASN A 72 -11.99 15.80 2.77
CA ASN A 72 -10.70 16.24 2.25
C ASN A 72 -9.75 15.08 1.90
N THR A 73 -9.97 13.87 2.37
CA THR A 73 -9.19 12.67 2.05
C THR A 73 -10.00 11.57 1.39
N LEU A 74 -11.25 11.84 1.00
CA LEU A 74 -12.07 10.91 0.24
C LEU A 74 -12.09 11.34 -1.22
N PHE A 75 -11.81 10.39 -2.12
CA PHE A 75 -12.15 10.55 -3.53
C PHE A 75 -13.45 9.83 -3.81
N THR A 76 -14.38 10.52 -4.46
CA THR A 76 -15.66 9.95 -4.90
C THR A 76 -15.85 10.19 -6.39
N TYR A 77 -16.17 9.14 -7.15
CA TYR A 77 -16.53 9.25 -8.56
C TYR A 77 -17.66 8.26 -8.86
N ASN A 78 -18.87 8.77 -9.11
CA ASN A 78 -20.10 7.98 -9.09
C ASN A 78 -20.22 7.21 -7.75
N ASP A 79 -20.34 5.88 -7.80
CA ASP A 79 -20.42 5.01 -6.63
C ASP A 79 -19.03 4.55 -6.13
N PHE A 80 -17.94 4.92 -6.82
CA PHE A 80 -16.58 4.55 -6.43
C PHE A 80 -16.06 5.50 -5.35
N VAL A 81 -15.54 4.91 -4.28
CA VAL A 81 -14.96 5.61 -3.14
C VAL A 81 -13.55 5.09 -2.90
N LEU A 82 -12.60 6.00 -2.70
CA LEU A 82 -11.20 5.68 -2.39
C LEU A 82 -10.65 6.63 -1.33
N ASP A 83 -10.07 6.08 -0.28
CA ASP A 83 -9.32 6.87 0.69
C ASP A 83 -7.99 7.34 0.09
N LEU A 84 -7.88 8.66 -0.05
CA LEU A 84 -6.64 9.37 -0.35
C LEU A 84 -5.86 9.54 0.95
N TRP A 85 -4.71 8.89 1.07
CA TRP A 85 -3.85 9.06 2.25
C TRP A 85 -3.40 10.51 2.42
N GLU A 86 -3.14 11.15 1.28
CA GLU A 86 -2.71 12.52 1.08
C GLU A 86 -3.24 13.01 -0.27
N ARG A 87 -3.62 14.30 -0.37
CA ARG A 87 -4.05 14.91 -1.65
C ARG A 87 -2.87 15.14 -2.60
N GLU A 88 -1.73 15.51 -2.02
CA GLU A 88 -0.49 15.78 -2.72
C GLU A 88 0.53 14.71 -2.32
N PRO A 89 1.17 14.02 -3.29
CA PRO A 89 2.11 12.96 -2.97
C PRO A 89 3.34 13.51 -2.26
N ARG A 90 3.71 12.88 -1.15
CA ARG A 90 4.93 13.25 -0.39
C ARG A 90 6.20 13.06 -1.20
N TYR A 91 6.18 12.09 -2.12
CA TYR A 91 7.30 11.74 -2.98
C TYR A 91 6.87 11.84 -4.44
N ASP A 92 7.57 12.68 -5.18
CA ASP A 92 7.43 12.80 -6.62
C ASP A 92 8.79 13.13 -7.27
N LEU A 93 8.78 13.23 -8.60
CA LEU A 93 10.00 13.53 -9.34
C LEU A 93 10.49 14.97 -9.08
N ALA A 94 9.60 15.93 -8.84
CA ALA A 94 9.98 17.31 -8.56
C ALA A 94 10.74 17.42 -7.22
N TRP A 95 10.25 16.74 -6.19
CA TRP A 95 10.90 16.58 -4.89
C TRP A 95 12.29 15.97 -5.05
N LEU A 96 12.43 14.88 -5.80
CA LEU A 96 13.72 14.22 -6.00
C LEU A 96 14.71 15.11 -6.76
N LYS A 97 14.25 15.80 -7.81
CA LYS A 97 15.07 16.76 -8.57
C LYS A 97 15.55 17.92 -7.69
N LYS A 98 14.70 18.44 -6.80
CA LYS A 98 15.08 19.49 -5.84
C LYS A 98 16.19 19.00 -4.90
N ARG A 99 16.09 17.77 -4.39
CA ARG A 99 17.14 17.17 -3.55
C ARG A 99 18.45 16.96 -4.29
N TYR A 100 18.36 16.45 -5.51
CA TYR A 100 19.53 16.24 -6.38
C TYR A 100 20.27 17.54 -6.65
N ASN A 101 19.56 18.60 -7.02
CA ASN A 101 20.14 19.93 -7.25
C ASN A 101 20.73 20.57 -5.97
N ALA A 102 20.21 20.19 -4.80
CA ALA A 102 20.78 20.58 -3.50
C ALA A 102 22.00 19.74 -3.09
N GLY A 103 22.52 18.87 -3.96
CA GLY A 103 23.70 18.05 -3.71
C GLY A 103 23.47 16.90 -2.73
N LYS A 104 22.22 16.48 -2.49
CA LYS A 104 21.94 15.33 -1.63
C LYS A 104 22.42 14.04 -2.30
N ALA A 105 23.22 13.25 -1.59
CA ALA A 105 23.76 11.97 -2.03
C ALA A 105 22.76 10.82 -1.76
N ASP A 106 21.58 10.88 -2.37
CA ASP A 106 20.55 9.86 -2.22
C ASP A 106 21.03 8.53 -2.85
N LYS A 107 20.85 7.41 -2.12
CA LYS A 107 21.16 6.06 -2.63
C LYS A 107 19.97 5.47 -3.34
N PHE A 108 20.19 4.86 -4.50
CA PHE A 108 19.11 4.25 -5.29
C PHE A 108 19.11 2.73 -5.15
N LEU A 109 17.91 2.15 -5.09
CA LEU A 109 17.68 0.72 -5.28
C LEU A 109 16.85 0.56 -6.56
N PHE A 110 17.54 0.19 -7.64
CA PHE A 110 16.88 -0.12 -8.89
C PHE A 110 16.25 -1.51 -8.86
N PHE A 111 15.05 -1.61 -9.41
CA PHE A 111 14.36 -2.88 -9.60
C PHE A 111 13.61 -2.87 -10.93
N TRP A 112 13.56 -4.03 -11.58
CA TRP A 112 12.73 -4.27 -12.76
C TRP A 112 12.59 -5.79 -12.94
N GLY A 113 11.39 -6.24 -13.33
CA GLY A 113 11.04 -7.66 -13.38
C GLY A 113 10.46 -8.19 -12.06
N HIS A 114 9.87 -9.38 -12.13
CA HIS A 114 9.03 -9.95 -11.06
C HIS A 114 9.34 -11.43 -10.75
N GLN A 115 10.37 -12.00 -11.38
CA GLN A 115 10.70 -13.41 -11.19
C GLN A 115 11.15 -13.69 -9.76
N LYS A 116 10.63 -14.77 -9.17
CA LYS A 116 11.03 -15.24 -7.84
C LYS A 116 12.43 -15.84 -7.93
N SER A 117 13.29 -15.46 -6.99
CA SER A 117 14.57 -16.09 -6.73
C SER A 117 14.45 -17.04 -5.52
N ALA A 118 15.50 -17.81 -5.22
CA ALA A 118 15.53 -18.69 -4.05
C ALA A 118 15.29 -17.95 -2.71
N GLY A 119 15.57 -16.64 -2.66
CA GLY A 119 15.21 -15.74 -1.56
C GLY A 119 14.48 -14.48 -2.06
N ILE A 120 14.00 -13.67 -1.12
CA ILE A 120 13.38 -12.37 -1.42
C ILE A 120 14.45 -11.42 -1.97
N SER A 121 14.15 -10.80 -3.10
CA SER A 121 15.02 -9.83 -3.78
C SER A 121 14.19 -8.62 -4.21
N ALA A 122 14.84 -7.65 -4.86
CA ALA A 122 14.18 -6.42 -5.30
C ALA A 122 13.03 -6.67 -6.30
N SER A 123 12.93 -7.87 -6.90
CA SER A 123 11.77 -8.25 -7.71
C SER A 123 10.45 -8.23 -6.94
N CYS A 124 10.47 -8.38 -5.61
CA CYS A 124 9.28 -8.29 -4.79
C CYS A 124 8.64 -6.89 -4.76
N LEU A 125 9.37 -5.85 -5.18
CA LEU A 125 8.86 -4.49 -5.32
C LEU A 125 7.95 -4.32 -6.54
N SER A 126 8.03 -5.23 -7.52
CA SER A 126 7.17 -5.18 -8.71
C SER A 126 5.69 -5.42 -8.37
N GLN A 127 4.79 -4.72 -9.08
CA GLN A 127 3.35 -4.98 -9.02
C GLN A 127 2.97 -6.38 -9.53
N TRP A 128 3.80 -6.95 -10.39
CA TRP A 128 3.61 -8.27 -11.01
C TRP A 128 4.16 -9.42 -10.17
N TYR A 129 4.84 -9.12 -9.07
CA TYR A 129 5.36 -10.16 -8.18
C TYR A 129 4.19 -10.88 -7.51
N ALA A 130 4.13 -12.21 -7.66
CA ALA A 130 3.09 -13.07 -7.10
C ALA A 130 3.19 -13.13 -5.57
N ALA A 131 2.47 -12.23 -4.91
CA ALA A 131 2.27 -12.14 -3.48
C ALA A 131 0.81 -11.74 -3.25
N SER A 132 0.04 -12.69 -2.76
CA SER A 132 -1.38 -12.52 -2.51
C SER A 132 -1.63 -11.64 -1.28
N PHE A 133 -2.78 -10.96 -1.30
CA PHE A 133 -3.30 -10.20 -0.18
C PHE A 133 -4.81 -10.02 -0.35
N TRP A 134 -5.48 -9.64 0.73
CA TRP A 134 -6.91 -9.40 0.78
C TRP A 134 -7.21 -7.91 0.99
N GLN A 135 -8.32 -7.44 0.42
CA GLN A 135 -9.03 -6.28 0.93
C GLN A 135 -10.48 -6.70 1.17
N ASP A 136 -10.88 -6.70 2.44
CA ASP A 136 -12.13 -7.31 2.91
C ASP A 136 -12.26 -8.75 2.40
N GLU A 137 -13.31 -9.04 1.63
CA GLU A 137 -13.61 -10.36 1.06
C GLU A 137 -12.95 -10.58 -0.31
N VAL A 138 -12.23 -9.59 -0.87
CA VAL A 138 -11.64 -9.69 -2.20
C VAL A 138 -10.18 -10.11 -2.09
N HIS A 139 -9.88 -11.27 -2.67
CA HIS A 139 -8.53 -11.81 -2.77
C HIS A 139 -7.85 -11.36 -4.07
N TYR A 140 -6.64 -10.82 -3.95
CA TYR A 140 -5.80 -10.43 -5.08
C TYR A 140 -4.54 -11.27 -5.10
N VAL A 141 -4.18 -11.84 -6.25
CA VAL A 141 -2.97 -12.68 -6.39
C VAL A 141 -1.69 -11.85 -6.57
N CYS A 142 -1.83 -10.58 -6.97
CA CYS A 142 -0.75 -9.61 -7.08
C CYS A 142 -1.32 -8.17 -7.09
N ALA A 143 -0.44 -7.18 -6.99
CA ALA A 143 -0.86 -5.79 -6.91
C ALA A 143 -1.33 -5.20 -8.27
N GLU A 144 -0.89 -5.77 -9.40
CA GLU A 144 -1.44 -5.43 -10.73
C GLU A 144 -2.94 -5.79 -10.82
N GLN A 145 -3.35 -6.95 -10.28
CA GLN A 145 -4.75 -7.36 -10.26
C GLN A 145 -5.60 -6.33 -9.51
N TYR A 146 -5.14 -5.90 -8.34
CA TYR A 146 -5.77 -4.85 -7.54
C TYR A 146 -5.92 -3.56 -8.33
N MET A 147 -4.82 -3.08 -8.94
CA MET A 147 -4.82 -1.82 -9.67
C MET A 147 -5.83 -1.84 -10.82
N MET A 148 -5.88 -2.95 -11.58
CA MET A 148 -6.81 -3.07 -12.71
C MET A 148 -8.26 -3.28 -12.24
N ALA A 149 -8.48 -3.99 -11.13
CA ALA A 149 -9.80 -4.15 -10.53
C ALA A 149 -10.36 -2.81 -10.04
N LYS A 150 -9.56 -2.02 -9.30
CA LYS A 150 -9.96 -0.67 -8.86
C LYS A 150 -10.21 0.28 -10.02
N LYS A 151 -9.48 0.12 -11.13
CA LYS A 151 -9.76 0.85 -12.36
C LYS A 151 -11.14 0.48 -12.94
N ALA A 152 -11.45 -0.82 -13.03
CA ALA A 152 -12.75 -1.27 -13.53
C ALA A 152 -13.91 -0.83 -12.62
N GLU A 153 -13.73 -0.92 -11.29
CA GLU A 153 -14.68 -0.41 -10.30
C GLU A 153 -14.93 1.10 -10.46
N CYS A 154 -13.86 1.90 -10.58
CA CYS A 154 -13.95 3.35 -10.73
C CYS A 154 -14.77 3.78 -11.95
N PHE A 155 -14.71 3.02 -13.05
CA PHE A 155 -15.45 3.33 -14.27
C PHE A 155 -16.73 2.49 -14.46
N GLY A 156 -17.14 1.74 -13.43
CA GLY A 156 -18.37 0.96 -13.43
C GLY A 156 -18.39 -0.24 -14.39
N ASP A 157 -17.24 -0.71 -14.87
CA ASP A 157 -17.14 -1.82 -15.81
C ASP A 157 -17.11 -3.18 -15.08
N LYS A 158 -18.30 -3.64 -14.69
CA LYS A 158 -18.48 -4.89 -13.93
C LYS A 158 -17.97 -6.14 -14.66
N GLU A 159 -18.09 -6.16 -15.99
CA GLU A 159 -17.63 -7.27 -16.82
C GLU A 159 -16.10 -7.35 -16.83
N ALA A 160 -15.43 -6.21 -17.04
CA ALA A 160 -13.97 -6.15 -16.95
C ALA A 160 -13.49 -6.52 -15.54
N LEU A 161 -14.18 -6.05 -14.49
CA LEU A 161 -13.88 -6.39 -13.10
C LEU A 161 -13.90 -7.90 -12.86
N GLU A 162 -14.96 -8.59 -13.28
CA GLU A 162 -15.09 -10.05 -13.12
C GLU A 162 -13.97 -10.81 -13.86
N GLN A 163 -13.65 -10.38 -15.09
CA GLN A 163 -12.57 -10.98 -15.88
C GLN A 163 -11.20 -10.75 -15.23
N ILE A 164 -10.95 -9.55 -14.68
CA ILE A 164 -9.69 -9.20 -14.01
C ILE A 164 -9.54 -10.01 -12.72
N LEU A 165 -10.59 -10.13 -11.91
CA LEU A 165 -10.57 -10.92 -10.67
C LEU A 165 -10.40 -12.42 -10.93
N SER A 166 -10.85 -12.90 -12.09
CA SER A 166 -10.68 -14.30 -12.51
C SER A 166 -9.31 -14.60 -13.14
N ALA A 167 -8.60 -13.58 -13.63
CA ALA A 167 -7.28 -13.74 -14.25
C ALA A 167 -6.21 -14.14 -13.23
N LYS A 168 -5.23 -14.94 -13.68
CA LYS A 168 -4.09 -15.39 -12.83
C LYS A 168 -2.74 -14.84 -13.29
N ASP A 169 -2.69 -14.30 -14.51
CA ASP A 169 -1.48 -13.76 -15.12
C ASP A 169 -1.53 -12.22 -15.13
N PRO A 170 -0.50 -11.52 -14.61
CA PRO A 170 -0.48 -10.07 -14.57
C PRO A 170 -0.48 -9.42 -15.96
N ALA A 171 0.07 -10.07 -16.99
CA ALA A 171 0.01 -9.53 -18.34
C ALA A 171 -1.44 -9.52 -18.88
N GLN A 172 -2.21 -10.58 -18.62
CA GLN A 172 -3.65 -10.63 -18.90
C GLN A 172 -4.42 -9.56 -18.13
N MET A 173 -4.19 -9.41 -16.81
CA MET A 173 -4.85 -8.39 -15.99
C MET A 173 -4.63 -6.98 -16.55
N LYS A 174 -3.38 -6.66 -16.91
CA LYS A 174 -3.02 -5.38 -17.55
C LYS A 174 -3.70 -5.19 -18.89
N ALA A 175 -3.81 -6.24 -19.71
CA ALA A 175 -4.48 -6.19 -21.00
C ALA A 175 -5.99 -5.88 -20.83
N LEU A 176 -6.66 -6.55 -19.89
CA LEU A 176 -8.05 -6.30 -19.54
C LEU A 176 -8.27 -4.88 -19.00
N GLY A 177 -7.38 -4.42 -18.11
CA GLY A 177 -7.45 -3.07 -17.56
C GLY A 177 -7.24 -1.95 -18.58
N ARG A 178 -6.62 -2.23 -19.74
CA ARG A 178 -6.56 -1.29 -20.88
C ARG A 178 -7.87 -1.21 -21.65
N GLN A 179 -8.75 -2.20 -21.51
CA GLN A 179 -10.03 -2.31 -22.21
C GLN A 179 -11.23 -1.86 -21.36
N VAL A 180 -10.99 -1.42 -20.10
CA VAL A 180 -12.03 -0.88 -19.22
C VAL A 180 -12.83 0.21 -19.93
N ARG A 181 -14.14 0.00 -20.04
CA ARG A 181 -15.09 0.93 -20.64
C ARG A 181 -15.30 2.13 -19.72
N GLY A 182 -15.68 3.27 -20.31
CA GLY A 182 -15.92 4.50 -19.56
C GLY A 182 -14.66 5.15 -18.98
N PHE A 183 -13.46 4.70 -19.37
CA PHE A 183 -12.19 5.23 -18.88
C PHE A 183 -12.04 6.73 -19.16
N ASP A 184 -11.87 7.50 -18.10
CA ASP A 184 -11.46 8.91 -18.16
C ASP A 184 -10.04 9.04 -17.59
N ALA A 185 -9.12 9.52 -18.43
CA ALA A 185 -7.72 9.68 -18.07
C ALA A 185 -7.50 10.73 -16.96
N LYS A 186 -8.29 11.80 -16.92
CA LYS A 186 -8.16 12.85 -15.89
C LYS A 186 -8.56 12.29 -14.53
N VAL A 187 -9.72 11.63 -14.47
CA VAL A 187 -10.21 10.95 -13.27
C VAL A 187 -9.18 9.94 -12.78
N TRP A 188 -8.63 9.11 -13.69
CA TRP A 188 -7.63 8.12 -13.31
C TRP A 188 -6.31 8.75 -12.86
N ASP A 189 -5.88 9.86 -13.49
CA ASP A 189 -4.65 10.55 -13.12
C ASP A 189 -4.70 11.12 -11.69
N GLU A 190 -5.88 11.50 -11.21
CA GLU A 190 -6.09 11.96 -9.82
C GLU A 190 -5.91 10.84 -8.78
N ILE A 191 -6.29 9.59 -9.10
CA ILE A 191 -6.36 8.51 -8.11
C ILE A 191 -5.35 7.38 -8.27
N LYS A 192 -4.75 7.20 -9.46
CA LYS A 192 -3.91 6.03 -9.77
C LYS A 192 -2.77 5.83 -8.77
N PHE A 193 -2.19 6.93 -8.29
CA PHE A 193 -1.12 6.88 -7.29
C PHE A 193 -1.62 6.27 -5.98
N SER A 194 -2.75 6.75 -5.46
CA SER A 194 -3.40 6.25 -4.25
C SER A 194 -3.83 4.79 -4.39
N VAL A 195 -4.33 4.38 -5.56
CA VAL A 195 -4.66 2.96 -5.82
C VAL A 195 -3.42 2.06 -5.68
N VAL A 196 -2.29 2.44 -6.29
CA VAL A 196 -1.06 1.64 -6.22
C VAL A 196 -0.40 1.72 -4.85
N LEU A 197 -0.54 2.85 -4.15
CA LEU A 197 -0.13 3.00 -2.75
C LEU A 197 -0.92 2.05 -1.84
N ASN A 198 -2.24 1.98 -1.98
CA ASN A 198 -3.11 1.05 -1.24
C ASN A 198 -2.72 -0.41 -1.51
N ALA A 199 -2.55 -0.79 -2.77
CA ALA A 199 -2.10 -2.13 -3.16
C ALA A 199 -0.74 -2.47 -2.54
N SER A 200 0.19 -1.52 -2.55
CA SER A 200 1.52 -1.68 -1.96
C SER A 200 1.43 -1.85 -0.45
N TYR A 201 0.62 -1.04 0.24
CA TYR A 201 0.43 -1.18 1.68
C TYR A 201 -0.17 -2.53 2.05
N LEU A 202 -1.27 -2.94 1.42
CA LEU A 202 -1.94 -4.22 1.69
C LEU A 202 -1.01 -5.41 1.45
N LYS A 203 -0.31 -5.41 0.31
CA LYS A 203 0.68 -6.44 -0.01
C LYS A 203 1.76 -6.55 1.07
N PHE A 204 2.40 -5.44 1.42
CA PHE A 204 3.53 -5.46 2.34
C PHE A 204 3.12 -5.53 3.82
N SER A 205 1.91 -5.12 4.20
CA SER A 205 1.38 -5.28 5.56
C SER A 205 0.98 -6.72 5.85
N GLN A 206 0.49 -7.45 4.85
CA GLN A 206 0.04 -8.84 4.99
C GLN A 206 1.15 -9.88 4.79
N ASN A 207 2.22 -9.55 4.07
CA ASN A 207 3.32 -10.49 3.79
C ASN A 207 4.57 -10.16 4.64
N ALA A 208 4.77 -10.84 5.77
CA ALA A 208 5.82 -10.49 6.74
C ALA A 208 7.25 -10.43 6.16
N LYS A 209 7.68 -11.44 5.40
CA LYS A 209 9.00 -11.47 4.75
C LYS A 209 9.18 -10.34 3.73
N LEU A 210 8.11 -9.95 3.04
CA LEU A 210 8.15 -8.82 2.10
C LEU A 210 8.23 -7.50 2.86
N ARG A 211 7.47 -7.37 3.96
CA ARG A 211 7.50 -6.22 4.86
C ARG A 211 8.92 -5.94 5.34
N GLU A 212 9.60 -6.98 5.83
CA GLU A 212 10.99 -6.91 6.28
C GLU A 212 11.92 -6.46 5.16
N PHE A 213 11.77 -7.00 3.95
CA PHE A 213 12.55 -6.56 2.80
C PHE A 213 12.32 -5.07 2.50
N LEU A 214 11.07 -4.61 2.46
CA LEU A 214 10.73 -3.22 2.19
C LEU A 214 11.34 -2.28 3.24
N LEU A 215 11.23 -2.63 4.52
CA LEU A 215 11.82 -1.87 5.63
C LEU A 215 13.36 -1.87 5.56
N SER A 216 13.99 -2.97 5.13
CA SER A 216 15.44 -3.07 4.96
C SER A 216 16.00 -2.11 3.89
N THR A 217 15.14 -1.57 3.01
CA THR A 217 15.54 -0.55 2.03
C THR A 217 15.88 0.80 2.67
N LYS A 218 15.45 1.03 3.93
CA LYS A 218 15.74 2.22 4.73
C LYS A 218 15.38 3.51 4.01
N ASP A 219 16.35 4.36 3.72
CA ASP A 219 16.24 5.67 3.12
C ASP A 219 16.51 5.67 1.61
N LYS A 220 16.77 4.49 1.00
CA LYS A 220 17.01 4.40 -0.45
C LYS A 220 15.78 4.86 -1.23
N ILE A 221 16.03 5.56 -2.33
CA ILE A 221 15.01 5.82 -3.35
C ILE A 221 14.79 4.52 -4.12
N LEU A 222 13.54 4.06 -4.12
CA LEU A 222 13.16 2.89 -4.89
C LEU A 222 12.91 3.34 -6.32
N VAL A 223 13.53 2.68 -7.29
CA VAL A 223 13.49 3.11 -8.69
C VAL A 223 13.08 1.96 -9.59
N GLU A 224 11.90 2.04 -10.18
CA GLU A 224 11.46 1.09 -11.20
C GLU A 224 12.21 1.41 -12.52
N ALA A 225 13.28 0.64 -12.76
CA ALA A 225 14.19 0.79 -13.88
C ALA A 225 13.66 0.12 -15.16
N SER A 226 12.39 0.36 -15.47
CA SER A 226 11.73 -0.14 -16.67
C SER A 226 12.06 0.75 -17.86
N PRO A 227 12.67 0.24 -18.95
CA PRO A 227 12.95 1.03 -20.16
C PRO A 227 11.68 1.38 -20.95
N VAL A 228 10.57 0.67 -20.71
CA VAL A 228 9.33 0.80 -21.49
C VAL A 228 8.19 1.47 -20.73
N ASP A 229 8.34 1.68 -19.42
CA ASP A 229 7.33 2.35 -18.59
C ASP A 229 7.81 3.73 -18.18
N LYS A 230 7.11 4.77 -18.65
CA LYS A 230 7.41 6.18 -18.34
C LYS A 230 6.51 6.77 -17.26
N ILE A 231 5.51 6.01 -16.78
CA ILE A 231 4.60 6.47 -15.73
C ILE A 231 5.07 5.85 -14.42
N TRP A 232 5.07 4.52 -14.33
CA TRP A 232 5.43 3.80 -13.11
C TRP A 232 6.94 3.69 -12.96
N GLY A 233 7.68 3.62 -14.07
CA GLY A 233 9.13 3.59 -14.11
C GLY A 233 9.80 4.87 -14.61
N ILE A 234 11.13 4.84 -14.69
CA ILE A 234 11.97 5.95 -15.16
C ILE A 234 12.12 6.02 -16.68
N GLY A 235 11.56 5.05 -17.42
CA GLY A 235 11.71 4.95 -18.88
C GLY A 235 13.14 4.62 -19.34
N MET A 236 13.93 3.99 -18.48
CA MET A 236 15.36 3.69 -18.67
C MET A 236 15.72 2.41 -17.89
N SER A 237 16.68 1.62 -18.38
CA SER A 237 17.21 0.46 -17.64
C SER A 237 18.16 0.90 -16.54
N ALA A 238 18.39 0.03 -15.54
CA ALA A 238 19.35 0.31 -14.47
C ALA A 238 20.80 0.48 -14.95
N SER A 239 21.11 -0.07 -16.13
CA SER A 239 22.42 0.03 -16.80
C SER A 239 22.60 1.31 -17.64
N ASP A 240 21.55 2.11 -17.83
CA ASP A 240 21.67 3.38 -18.55
C ASP A 240 22.56 4.35 -17.77
N GLU A 241 23.50 5.00 -18.45
CA GLU A 241 24.43 5.98 -17.87
C GLU A 241 23.71 7.11 -17.11
N ASN A 242 22.47 7.41 -17.48
CA ASN A 242 21.67 8.48 -16.92
C ASN A 242 20.66 7.99 -15.86
N ALA A 243 20.60 6.67 -15.59
CA ALA A 243 19.68 6.10 -14.59
C ALA A 243 19.90 6.66 -13.18
N HIS A 244 21.14 7.07 -12.86
CA HIS A 244 21.49 7.68 -11.58
C HIS A 244 21.28 9.21 -11.53
N ASN A 245 20.75 9.82 -12.59
CA ASN A 245 20.49 11.25 -12.66
C ASN A 245 19.00 11.53 -12.85
N PRO A 246 18.25 11.84 -11.77
CA PRO A 246 16.83 12.17 -11.84
C PRO A 246 16.49 13.35 -12.77
N MET A 247 17.45 14.23 -13.07
CA MET A 247 17.25 15.33 -14.03
C MET A 247 17.10 14.82 -15.47
N LYS A 248 17.62 13.62 -15.76
CA LYS A 248 17.64 13.02 -17.10
C LYS A 248 16.64 11.87 -17.28
N TRP A 249 15.90 11.50 -16.24
CA TRP A 249 14.88 10.46 -16.32
C TRP A 249 13.81 10.80 -17.35
N ARG A 250 13.38 9.78 -18.10
CA ARG A 250 12.36 9.89 -19.16
C ARG A 250 10.96 9.49 -18.70
N GLY A 251 10.84 9.14 -17.42
CA GLY A 251 9.62 8.70 -16.77
C GLY A 251 9.50 9.22 -15.35
N GLN A 252 8.36 8.95 -14.72
CA GLN A 252 7.93 9.57 -13.47
C GLN A 252 8.26 8.76 -12.22
N ASN A 253 8.60 7.46 -12.35
CA ASN A 253 8.91 6.58 -11.22
C ASN A 253 7.80 6.50 -10.15
N LEU A 254 6.52 6.60 -10.54
CA LEU A 254 5.42 6.62 -9.57
C LEU A 254 5.39 5.38 -8.67
N LEU A 255 5.81 4.20 -9.17
CA LEU A 255 5.81 2.98 -8.38
C LEU A 255 6.86 3.03 -7.26
N GLY A 256 8.05 3.53 -7.59
CA GLY A 256 9.11 3.71 -6.60
C GLY A 256 8.66 4.62 -5.46
N PHE A 257 8.01 5.72 -5.80
CA PHE A 257 7.50 6.69 -4.82
C PHE A 257 6.33 6.15 -3.99
N SER A 258 5.38 5.42 -4.59
CA SER A 258 4.29 4.79 -3.84
C SER A 258 4.81 3.74 -2.86
N LEU A 259 5.81 2.95 -3.25
CA LEU A 259 6.45 1.97 -2.37
C LEU A 259 7.19 2.65 -1.20
N MET A 260 7.85 3.79 -1.44
CA MET A 260 8.49 4.57 -0.37
C MET A 260 7.46 5.13 0.60
N ARG A 261 6.32 5.63 0.10
CA ARG A 261 5.24 6.13 0.96
C ARG A 261 4.60 4.99 1.77
N ALA A 262 4.40 3.82 1.18
CA ALA A 262 3.93 2.63 1.89
C ALA A 262 4.94 2.17 2.96
N ARG A 263 6.24 2.18 2.64
CA ARG A 263 7.33 1.85 3.57
C ARG A 263 7.30 2.75 4.80
N ASP A 264 7.16 4.06 4.60
CA ASP A 264 7.09 5.02 5.70
C ASP A 264 5.91 4.73 6.64
N GLU A 265 4.74 4.45 6.07
CA GLU A 265 3.54 4.09 6.83
C GLU A 265 3.73 2.80 7.62
N ILE A 266 4.25 1.76 6.96
CA ILE A 266 4.52 0.46 7.58
C ILE A 266 5.55 0.60 8.70
N ALA A 267 6.62 1.39 8.49
CA ALA A 267 7.63 1.64 9.50
C ALA A 267 7.04 2.32 10.75
N ASN A 268 6.10 3.23 10.55
CA ASN A 268 5.39 3.92 11.62
C ASN A 268 4.45 2.96 12.39
N VAL A 269 3.58 2.25 11.66
CA VAL A 269 2.54 1.36 12.21
C VAL A 269 3.14 0.15 12.93
N TYR A 270 4.17 -0.48 12.33
CA TYR A 270 4.76 -1.72 12.86
C TYR A 270 5.95 -1.47 13.81
N LYS A 271 6.28 -0.21 14.12
CA LYS A 271 7.42 0.15 14.98
C LYS A 271 7.46 -0.64 16.29
N ASN A 272 6.30 -0.76 16.94
CA ASN A 272 6.15 -1.35 18.27
C ASN A 272 5.44 -2.71 18.25
N VAL A 273 5.34 -3.36 17.08
CA VAL A 273 4.67 -4.67 16.94
C VAL A 273 5.29 -5.75 17.81
N HIS A 274 6.58 -5.64 18.11
CA HIS A 274 7.32 -6.55 19.00
C HIS A 274 6.90 -6.47 20.49
N LEU A 275 6.06 -5.51 20.86
CA LEU A 275 5.46 -5.41 22.21
C LEU A 275 4.14 -6.18 22.32
N CYS A 276 3.56 -6.58 21.17
CA CYS A 276 2.31 -7.31 21.13
C CYS A 276 2.48 -8.78 21.54
N ASP A 277 1.40 -9.41 21.98
CA ASP A 277 1.34 -10.86 22.17
C ASP A 277 1.51 -11.58 20.83
N GLU A 278 2.54 -12.43 20.72
CA GLU A 278 2.86 -13.19 19.51
C GLU A 278 1.70 -14.12 19.09
N ASN A 279 0.91 -14.63 20.04
CA ASN A 279 -0.25 -15.47 19.71
C ASN A 279 -1.39 -14.66 19.10
N GLU A 280 -1.38 -13.34 19.30
CA GLU A 280 -2.35 -12.43 18.69
C GLU A 280 -1.87 -11.88 17.35
N LEU A 281 -0.57 -11.90 17.10
CA LEU A 281 0.01 -11.44 15.85
C LEU A 281 -0.27 -12.47 14.75
N ASN A 282 -1.31 -12.20 13.94
CA ASN A 282 -1.56 -12.97 12.73
C ASN A 282 -0.55 -12.57 11.61
N LEU A 283 0.74 -12.78 11.84
CA LEU A 283 1.79 -12.40 10.87
C LEU A 283 2.01 -13.45 9.77
N ASP A 284 1.29 -14.58 9.85
CA ASP A 284 1.35 -15.71 8.92
C ASP A 284 0.12 -15.79 7.99
N HIS A 285 -0.58 -14.67 7.73
CA HIS A 285 -1.69 -14.68 6.78
C HIS A 285 -1.18 -14.92 5.35
N LEU A 286 -1.30 -16.20 4.93
CA LEU A 286 -1.06 -16.89 3.64
C LEU A 286 0.29 -17.60 3.47
#